data_AF-A0A833E138-F1
#
_entry.id   AF-A0A833E138-F1
#
_cell.length_a   1.000
_cell.length_b   1.000
_cell.length_c   1.000
_cell.angle_alpha   90.00
_cell.angle_beta   90.00
_cell.angle_gamma   90.00
#
_symmetry.space_group_name_H-M   'P 1'
#
loop_
_entity.id
_entity.type
_entity.pdbx_description
1 polymer ?
#
loop_
_entity_poly.entity_id
_entity_poly.type
_entity_poly.pdbx_seq_one_letter_code
_entity_poly.pdbx_strand_id
1 'polypeptide(L)'
;MNKGQPIGIVAGDSRPDTFVFSVNPSYIPPLYDYVYVELEEVPPGEAEPRKVKVIAQIRSIRRVGIGLSPEHPWPVLKNLSMPHGNDTIVAVAKVLGYKWKERIYYPRRAPPVGSWVYLADDRLLEDFYSVEEERRLWIGYLVSRPTVKAYLDVEGLKRHMAIIAATGAGKTWTSIVLIEELLKKGATVLVLDPHGEYVAIKKSVARLGSEYVNRVIVLKGRKDQEGDILYRVSVVDLSEDELATIAGLPSRATRIRAVIGGAKKVATQLAKLLGKPALAGLKGIRNVIGCAIDAVEIAKSQSRKLEDYTVQ
;
A
#
# COMPACT_ATOMS: atom_id res chain seq x y z
N MET A 1 -23.24 -5.16 -28.38
CA MET A 1 -24.28 -5.50 -27.37
C MET A 1 -25.31 -4.38 -27.36
N ASN A 2 -26.60 -4.71 -27.36
CA ASN A 2 -27.65 -3.70 -27.27
C ASN A 2 -27.61 -3.05 -25.88
N LYS A 3 -27.20 -1.78 -25.84
CA LYS A 3 -27.22 -0.97 -24.62
C LYS A 3 -28.65 -0.97 -24.06
N GLY A 4 -28.81 -1.32 -22.80
CA GLY A 4 -30.10 -1.24 -22.09
C GLY A 4 -30.93 -2.53 -22.01
N GLN A 5 -30.45 -3.67 -22.53
CA GLN A 5 -31.11 -4.95 -22.24
C GLN A 5 -30.64 -5.52 -20.88
N PRO A 6 -31.56 -6.12 -20.10
CA PRO A 6 -31.19 -6.77 -18.86
C PRO A 6 -30.36 -8.03 -19.15
N ILE A 7 -29.31 -8.23 -18.36
CA ILE A 7 -28.44 -9.41 -18.41
C ILE A 7 -28.84 -10.46 -17.36
N GLY A 8 -29.87 -10.18 -16.56
CA GLY A 8 -30.34 -11.07 -15.52
C GLY A 8 -31.44 -10.47 -14.66
N ILE A 9 -31.90 -11.23 -13.67
CA ILE A 9 -32.97 -10.86 -12.76
C ILE A 9 -32.64 -11.31 -11.34
N VAL A 10 -32.87 -10.44 -10.34
CA VAL A 10 -32.67 -10.77 -8.92
C VAL A 10 -33.62 -11.92 -8.56
N ALA A 11 -33.07 -13.05 -8.13
CA ALA A 11 -33.81 -14.30 -7.99
C ALA A 11 -33.42 -15.12 -6.73
N GLY A 12 -32.60 -14.55 -5.84
CA GLY A 12 -32.19 -15.18 -4.59
C GLY A 12 -32.07 -14.19 -3.45
N ASP A 13 -31.24 -14.53 -2.45
CA ASP A 13 -31.02 -13.65 -1.29
C ASP A 13 -30.55 -12.26 -1.73
N SER A 14 -31.16 -11.23 -1.15
CA SER A 14 -30.95 -9.84 -1.52
C SER A 14 -30.90 -8.98 -0.27
N ARG A 15 -29.84 -8.20 -0.16
CA ARG A 15 -29.49 -7.33 0.96
C ARG A 15 -29.01 -5.98 0.42
N PRO A 16 -28.97 -4.92 1.24
CA PRO A 16 -28.44 -3.63 0.79
C PRO A 16 -26.98 -3.67 0.30
N ASP A 17 -26.19 -4.65 0.74
CA ASP A 17 -24.77 -4.81 0.43
C ASP A 17 -24.46 -5.92 -0.59
N THR A 18 -25.42 -6.79 -0.93
CA THR A 18 -25.23 -7.90 -1.87
C THR A 18 -26.56 -8.42 -2.43
N PHE A 19 -26.56 -8.96 -3.64
CA PHE A 19 -27.72 -9.66 -4.17
C PHE A 19 -27.34 -10.84 -5.07
N VAL A 20 -28.22 -11.85 -5.11
CA VAL A 20 -28.11 -13.02 -5.97
C VAL A 20 -29.07 -12.87 -7.14
N PHE A 21 -28.56 -13.04 -8.36
CA PHE A 21 -29.36 -12.91 -9.58
C PHE A 21 -29.11 -14.07 -10.54
N SER A 22 -30.17 -14.45 -11.26
CA SER A 22 -30.09 -15.37 -12.39
C SER A 22 -29.61 -14.61 -13.62
N VAL A 23 -28.63 -15.16 -14.32
CA VAL A 23 -27.99 -14.53 -15.48
C VAL A 23 -28.60 -15.09 -16.76
N ASN A 24 -28.85 -14.21 -17.72
CA ASN A 24 -29.26 -14.58 -19.07
C ASN A 24 -28.13 -15.39 -19.76
N PRO A 25 -28.35 -16.67 -20.15
CA PRO A 25 -27.32 -17.50 -20.75
C PRO A 25 -26.74 -16.96 -22.06
N SER A 26 -27.48 -16.11 -22.78
CA SER A 26 -26.99 -15.45 -24.00
C SER A 26 -25.96 -14.35 -23.72
N TYR A 27 -25.88 -13.84 -22.49
CA TYR A 27 -25.08 -12.68 -22.11
C TYR A 27 -24.44 -12.86 -20.73
N ILE A 28 -23.49 -13.79 -20.63
CA ILE A 28 -22.79 -14.08 -19.38
C ILE A 28 -21.65 -13.06 -19.21
N PRO A 29 -21.72 -12.13 -18.23
CA PRO A 29 -20.63 -11.20 -17.97
C PRO A 29 -19.42 -11.93 -17.34
N PRO A 30 -18.20 -11.38 -17.48
CA PRO A 30 -17.02 -11.92 -16.80
C PRO A 30 -17.08 -11.67 -15.29
N LEU A 31 -16.31 -12.47 -14.53
CA LEU A 31 -16.10 -12.23 -13.10
C LEU A 31 -15.48 -10.83 -12.88
N TYR A 32 -15.88 -10.15 -11.79
CA TYR A 32 -15.46 -8.80 -11.44
C TYR A 32 -15.94 -7.67 -12.36
N ASP A 33 -16.78 -7.99 -13.35
CA ASP A 33 -17.49 -6.96 -14.09
C ASP A 33 -18.55 -6.28 -13.24
N TYR A 34 -19.00 -5.12 -13.70
CA TYR A 34 -19.92 -4.24 -13.00
C TYR A 34 -21.31 -4.33 -13.60
N VAL A 35 -22.29 -4.39 -12.70
CA VAL A 35 -23.71 -4.40 -13.01
C VAL A 35 -24.42 -3.31 -12.22
N TYR A 36 -25.63 -2.98 -12.60
CA TYR A 36 -26.48 -2.13 -11.80
C TYR A 36 -27.92 -2.63 -11.77
N VAL A 37 -28.62 -2.23 -10.71
CA VAL A 37 -30.07 -2.34 -10.55
C VAL A 37 -30.64 -0.94 -10.34
N GLU A 38 -31.86 -0.72 -10.79
CA GLU A 38 -32.55 0.54 -10.58
C GLU A 38 -33.43 0.44 -9.33
N LEU A 39 -33.18 1.28 -8.33
CA LEU A 39 -33.97 1.36 -7.11
C LEU A 39 -34.53 2.77 -6.93
N GLU A 40 -35.61 2.87 -6.16
CA GLU A 40 -36.01 4.14 -5.58
C GLU A 40 -35.30 4.27 -4.22
N GLU A 41 -34.64 5.40 -3.98
CA GLU A 41 -33.98 5.75 -2.72
C GLU A 41 -34.36 7.18 -2.35
N VAL A 42 -34.25 7.56 -1.08
CA VAL A 42 -34.33 8.97 -0.66
C VAL A 42 -32.90 9.42 -0.35
N PRO A 43 -32.21 10.08 -1.30
CA PRO A 43 -30.83 10.49 -1.12
C PRO A 43 -30.70 11.55 -0.02
N PRO A 44 -29.52 11.71 0.58
CA PRO A 44 -29.31 12.75 1.59
C PRO A 44 -29.61 14.16 1.07
N GLY A 45 -30.46 14.89 1.79
CA GLY A 45 -30.90 16.24 1.44
C GLY A 45 -32.15 16.31 0.55
N GLU A 46 -32.71 15.16 0.12
CA GLU A 46 -33.98 15.10 -0.60
C GLU A 46 -35.13 14.69 0.34
N ALA A 47 -36.34 15.17 0.08
CA ALA A 47 -37.55 14.79 0.80
C ALA A 47 -38.32 13.64 0.11
N GLU A 48 -38.16 13.49 -1.20
CA GLU A 48 -38.89 12.54 -2.03
C GLU A 48 -37.98 11.43 -2.59
N PRO A 49 -38.53 10.24 -2.87
CA PRO A 49 -37.79 9.18 -3.54
C PRO A 49 -37.32 9.58 -4.94
N ARG A 50 -36.10 9.18 -5.29
CA ARG A 50 -35.48 9.34 -6.60
C ARG A 50 -35.07 7.97 -7.11
N LYS A 51 -35.26 7.77 -8.41
CA LYS A 51 -34.74 6.58 -9.10
C LYS A 51 -33.23 6.71 -9.26
N VAL A 52 -32.49 5.75 -8.71
CA VAL A 52 -31.03 5.71 -8.71
C VAL A 52 -30.52 4.41 -9.30
N LYS A 53 -29.35 4.46 -9.92
CA LYS A 53 -28.63 3.27 -10.39
C LYS A 53 -27.67 2.82 -9.30
N VAL A 54 -27.99 1.69 -8.68
CA VAL A 54 -27.16 1.08 -7.64
C VAL A 54 -26.18 0.14 -8.32
N ILE A 55 -24.91 0.50 -8.30
CA ILE A 55 -23.81 -0.26 -8.90
C ILE A 55 -23.37 -1.37 -7.97
N ALA A 56 -23.12 -2.53 -8.54
CA ALA A 56 -22.58 -3.70 -7.86
C ALA A 56 -21.51 -4.38 -8.73
N GLN A 57 -20.60 -5.10 -8.10
CA GLN A 57 -19.56 -5.88 -8.77
C GLN A 57 -19.81 -7.37 -8.61
N ILE A 58 -19.70 -8.11 -9.70
CA ILE A 58 -19.86 -9.57 -9.70
C ILE A 58 -18.70 -10.21 -8.95
N ARG A 59 -19.02 -10.96 -7.89
CA ARG A 59 -18.04 -11.64 -7.02
C ARG A 59 -18.03 -13.15 -7.20
N SER A 60 -19.07 -13.71 -7.78
CA SER A 60 -19.17 -15.14 -8.09
C SER A 60 -20.11 -15.36 -9.26
N ILE A 61 -19.77 -16.33 -10.10
CA ILE A 61 -20.63 -16.86 -11.16
C ILE A 61 -20.56 -18.38 -11.02
N ARG A 62 -21.72 -19.03 -10.93
CA ARG A 62 -21.83 -20.48 -10.81
C ARG A 62 -22.88 -20.99 -11.78
N ARG A 63 -22.64 -22.19 -12.29
CA ARG A 63 -23.57 -22.96 -13.11
C ARG A 63 -24.22 -24.01 -12.22
N VAL A 64 -25.54 -24.01 -12.15
CA VAL A 64 -26.34 -24.89 -11.29
C VAL A 64 -27.19 -25.76 -12.19
N GLY A 65 -26.92 -27.07 -12.17
CA GLY A 65 -27.75 -28.05 -12.87
C GLY A 65 -29.07 -28.26 -12.11
N ILE A 66 -30.19 -28.19 -12.82
CA ILE A 66 -31.50 -28.50 -12.23
C ILE A 66 -31.61 -30.02 -12.10
N GLY A 67 -31.82 -30.52 -10.88
CA GLY A 67 -31.96 -31.96 -10.63
C GLY A 67 -30.67 -32.77 -10.79
N LEU A 68 -29.50 -32.11 -10.76
CA LEU A 68 -28.19 -32.74 -10.85
C LEU A 68 -27.38 -32.45 -9.59
N SER A 69 -26.86 -33.51 -8.97
CA SER A 69 -25.94 -33.44 -7.83
C SER A 69 -24.64 -34.17 -8.17
N PRO A 70 -23.47 -33.67 -7.71
CA PRO A 70 -22.21 -34.42 -7.75
C PRO A 70 -22.27 -35.77 -7.03
N GLU A 71 -23.27 -35.98 -6.17
CA GLU A 71 -23.49 -37.23 -5.42
C GLU A 71 -24.17 -38.32 -6.26
N HIS A 72 -24.71 -38.00 -7.44
CA HIS A 72 -25.35 -38.99 -8.29
C HIS A 72 -24.32 -40.02 -8.83
N PRO A 73 -24.65 -41.33 -8.86
CA PRO A 73 -23.76 -42.35 -9.40
C PRO A 73 -23.35 -42.09 -10.85
N TRP A 74 -22.10 -42.40 -11.19
CA TRP A 74 -21.55 -42.20 -12.54
C TRP A 74 -22.42 -42.77 -13.69
N PRO A 75 -23.01 -43.98 -13.59
CA PRO A 75 -23.89 -44.49 -14.65
C PRO A 75 -25.13 -43.62 -14.89
N VAL A 76 -25.66 -42.98 -13.85
CA VAL A 76 -26.81 -42.05 -13.95
C VAL A 76 -26.38 -40.78 -14.71
N LEU A 77 -25.23 -40.21 -14.34
CA LEU A 77 -24.70 -39.01 -14.98
C LEU A 77 -24.30 -39.24 -16.44
N LYS A 78 -23.68 -40.40 -16.74
CA LYS A 78 -23.26 -40.76 -18.10
C LYS A 78 -24.43 -40.94 -19.06
N ASN A 79 -25.56 -41.47 -18.56
CA ASN A 79 -26.75 -41.74 -19.38
C ASN A 79 -27.71 -40.54 -19.44
N LEU A 80 -27.46 -39.47 -18.68
CA LEU A 80 -28.24 -38.25 -18.73
C LEU A 80 -27.89 -37.46 -20.00
N SER A 81 -28.75 -37.52 -21.02
CA SER A 81 -28.64 -36.64 -22.19
C SER A 81 -29.23 -35.27 -21.85
N MET A 82 -28.43 -34.43 -21.22
CA MET A 82 -28.78 -33.02 -21.03
C MET A 82 -28.31 -32.22 -22.25
N PRO A 83 -29.18 -31.42 -22.89
CA PRO A 83 -28.73 -30.42 -23.84
C PRO A 83 -27.68 -29.54 -23.15
N HIS A 84 -26.55 -29.32 -23.82
CA HIS A 84 -25.55 -28.38 -23.33
C HIS A 84 -26.21 -27.01 -23.10
N GLY A 85 -26.09 -26.46 -21.88
CA GLY A 85 -26.66 -25.16 -21.54
C GLY A 85 -28.05 -25.18 -20.88
N ASN A 86 -28.56 -26.34 -20.46
CA ASN A 86 -29.79 -26.44 -19.65
C ASN A 86 -29.56 -26.22 -18.14
N ASP A 87 -28.47 -25.53 -17.80
CA ASP A 87 -28.10 -25.13 -16.46
C ASP A 87 -28.55 -23.70 -16.15
N THR A 88 -28.83 -23.43 -14.88
CA THR A 88 -29.09 -22.06 -14.43
C THR A 88 -27.78 -21.39 -14.07
N ILE A 89 -27.54 -20.22 -14.64
CA ILE A 89 -26.37 -19.42 -14.29
C ILE A 89 -26.78 -18.47 -13.17
N VAL A 90 -26.10 -18.57 -12.03
CA VAL A 90 -26.36 -17.79 -10.84
C VAL A 90 -25.12 -16.96 -10.52
N ALA A 91 -25.31 -15.66 -10.35
CA ALA A 91 -24.27 -14.74 -9.97
C ALA A 91 -24.57 -14.06 -8.64
N VAL A 92 -23.50 -13.75 -7.90
CA VAL A 92 -23.57 -12.95 -6.66
C VAL A 92 -22.88 -11.62 -6.93
N ALA A 93 -23.60 -10.53 -6.74
CA ALA A 93 -23.08 -9.18 -6.92
C ALA A 93 -22.98 -8.46 -5.56
N LYS A 94 -21.80 -7.92 -5.25
CA LYS A 94 -21.58 -7.07 -4.08
C LYS A 94 -21.91 -5.64 -4.44
N VAL A 95 -22.83 -5.03 -3.71
CA VAL A 95 -23.23 -3.63 -3.90
C VAL A 95 -22.08 -2.71 -3.50
N LEU A 96 -21.79 -1.76 -4.38
CA LEU A 96 -20.82 -0.69 -4.17
C LEU A 96 -21.50 0.61 -3.73
N GLY A 97 -22.73 0.83 -4.19
CA GLY A 97 -23.55 1.98 -3.84
C GLY A 97 -24.17 2.65 -5.06
N TYR A 98 -24.72 3.84 -4.86
CA TYR A 98 -25.16 4.74 -5.92
C TYR A 98 -24.48 6.10 -5.72
N LYS A 99 -24.18 6.78 -6.83
CA LYS A 99 -23.64 8.14 -6.79
C LYS A 99 -24.80 9.13 -6.64
N TRP A 100 -24.66 10.06 -5.71
CA TRP A 100 -25.56 11.20 -5.55
C TRP A 100 -24.75 12.46 -5.31
N LYS A 101 -24.81 13.40 -6.27
CA LYS A 101 -23.85 14.52 -6.34
C LYS A 101 -22.42 13.95 -6.37
N GLU A 102 -21.49 14.52 -5.62
CA GLU A 102 -20.07 14.11 -5.60
C GLU A 102 -19.76 12.97 -4.60
N ARG A 103 -20.76 12.24 -4.10
CA ARG A 103 -20.57 11.21 -3.08
C ARG A 103 -21.28 9.91 -3.42
N ILE A 104 -20.64 8.80 -3.04
CA ILE A 104 -21.21 7.46 -3.14
C ILE A 104 -21.90 7.14 -1.82
N TYR A 105 -23.13 6.65 -1.90
CA TYR A 105 -23.92 6.21 -0.77
C TYR A 105 -24.31 4.74 -0.94
N TYR A 106 -24.45 4.04 0.18
CA TYR A 106 -25.06 2.71 0.17
C TYR A 106 -26.58 2.83 0.09
N PRO A 107 -27.25 1.96 -0.69
CA PRO A 107 -28.71 1.88 -0.64
C PRO A 107 -29.15 1.47 0.76
N ARG A 108 -30.31 1.95 1.21
CA ARG A 108 -30.87 1.56 2.51
C ARG A 108 -31.80 0.36 2.39
N ARG A 109 -32.19 0.02 1.16
CA ARG A 109 -33.06 -1.11 0.85
C ARG A 109 -32.34 -2.12 -0.02
N ALA A 110 -32.67 -3.39 0.19
CA ALA A 110 -32.23 -4.46 -0.69
C ALA A 110 -32.93 -4.33 -2.05
N PRO A 111 -32.25 -4.67 -3.16
CA PRO A 111 -32.92 -4.83 -4.44
C PRO A 111 -34.07 -5.84 -4.35
N PRO A 112 -35.31 -5.49 -4.75
CA PRO A 112 -36.41 -6.45 -4.73
C PRO A 112 -36.15 -7.67 -5.61
N VAL A 113 -36.62 -8.84 -5.19
CA VAL A 113 -36.68 -10.03 -6.06
C VAL A 113 -37.54 -9.70 -7.28
N GLY A 114 -37.10 -10.13 -8.45
CA GLY A 114 -37.70 -9.77 -9.74
C GLY A 114 -37.12 -8.49 -10.36
N SER A 115 -36.24 -7.77 -9.68
CA SER A 115 -35.58 -6.59 -10.27
C SER A 115 -34.65 -6.99 -11.41
N TRP A 116 -34.71 -6.24 -12.51
CA TRP A 116 -33.79 -6.42 -13.64
C TRP A 116 -32.37 -5.97 -13.28
N VAL A 117 -31.40 -6.76 -13.74
CA VAL A 117 -29.97 -6.49 -13.59
C VAL A 117 -29.39 -6.15 -14.95
N TYR A 118 -28.66 -5.05 -15.03
CA TYR A 118 -28.09 -4.52 -16.26
C TYR A 118 -26.57 -4.47 -16.17
N LEU A 119 -25.88 -4.62 -17.31
CA LEU A 119 -24.44 -4.37 -17.37
C LEU A 119 -24.16 -2.87 -17.23
N ALA A 120 -23.21 -2.50 -16.38
CA ALA A 120 -22.75 -1.12 -16.30
C ALA A 120 -21.90 -0.79 -17.53
N ASP A 121 -22.18 0.34 -18.17
CA ASP A 121 -21.33 0.85 -19.25
C ASP A 121 -20.18 1.70 -18.70
N ASP A 122 -19.15 1.91 -19.53
CA ASP A 122 -17.95 2.63 -19.10
C ASP A 122 -18.26 4.06 -18.65
N ARG A 123 -19.24 4.73 -19.28
CA ARG A 123 -19.67 6.10 -18.92
C ARG A 123 -20.28 6.15 -17.52
N LEU A 124 -21.11 5.16 -17.17
CA LEU A 124 -21.67 5.05 -15.82
C LEU A 124 -20.57 4.83 -14.77
N LEU A 125 -19.55 4.03 -15.09
CA LEU A 125 -18.44 3.78 -14.18
C LEU A 125 -17.49 4.98 -14.06
N GLU A 126 -17.22 5.68 -15.15
CA GLU A 126 -16.46 6.94 -15.18
C GLU A 126 -17.12 8.00 -14.31
N ASP A 127 -18.45 8.14 -14.40
CA ASP A 127 -19.21 9.03 -13.52
C ASP A 127 -19.17 8.53 -12.07
N PHE A 128 -19.45 7.25 -11.82
CA PHE A 128 -19.50 6.70 -10.46
C PHE A 128 -18.18 6.86 -9.69
N TYR A 129 -17.04 6.66 -10.35
CA TYR A 129 -15.70 6.80 -9.78
C TYR A 129 -15.05 8.18 -10.04
N SER A 130 -15.81 9.16 -10.52
CA SER A 130 -15.26 10.47 -10.83
C SER A 130 -14.74 11.16 -9.58
N VAL A 131 -13.63 11.86 -9.73
CA VAL A 131 -13.12 12.83 -8.76
C VAL A 131 -12.92 14.15 -9.51
N GLU A 132 -13.24 15.27 -8.85
CA GLU A 132 -13.02 16.61 -9.40
C GLU A 132 -11.60 16.78 -9.94
N GLU A 133 -11.45 17.49 -11.06
CA GLU A 133 -10.19 17.63 -11.80
C GLU A 133 -9.06 18.12 -10.91
N GLU A 134 -9.33 19.12 -10.06
CA GLU A 134 -8.37 19.74 -9.18
C GLU A 134 -7.86 18.76 -8.11
N ARG A 135 -8.69 17.78 -7.74
CA ARG A 135 -8.46 16.85 -6.63
C ARG A 135 -8.04 15.45 -7.08
N ARG A 136 -8.24 15.10 -8.35
CA ARG A 136 -7.97 13.75 -8.85
C ARG A 136 -6.48 13.48 -9.07
N LEU A 137 -6.05 12.29 -8.70
CA LEU A 137 -4.73 11.74 -8.97
C LEU A 137 -4.90 10.41 -9.69
N TRP A 138 -4.43 10.32 -10.93
CA TRP A 138 -4.62 9.13 -11.74
C TRP A 138 -3.66 8.00 -11.35
N ILE A 139 -4.22 6.84 -10.99
CA ILE A 139 -3.41 5.69 -10.50
C ILE A 139 -3.44 4.47 -11.43
N GLY A 140 -4.20 4.53 -12.54
CA GLY A 140 -4.32 3.43 -13.48
C GLY A 140 -5.75 3.24 -14.00
N TYR A 141 -6.14 1.98 -14.20
CA TYR A 141 -7.44 1.62 -14.77
C TYR A 141 -8.13 0.55 -13.92
N LEU A 142 -9.45 0.44 -14.08
CA LEU A 142 -10.19 -0.67 -13.47
C LEU A 142 -9.76 -2.00 -14.10
N VAL A 143 -9.51 -3.02 -13.28
CA VAL A 143 -8.97 -4.33 -13.74
C VAL A 143 -9.88 -5.00 -14.79
N SER A 144 -11.20 -4.97 -14.58
CA SER A 144 -12.18 -5.56 -15.51
C SER A 144 -12.61 -4.59 -16.63
N ARG A 145 -12.22 -3.31 -16.56
CA ARG A 145 -12.60 -2.25 -17.51
C ARG A 145 -11.37 -1.38 -17.81
N PRO A 146 -10.44 -1.85 -18.66
CA PRO A 146 -9.16 -1.19 -18.90
C PRO A 146 -9.26 0.17 -19.61
N THR A 147 -10.45 0.55 -20.08
CA THR A 147 -10.79 1.86 -20.64
C THR A 147 -11.16 2.89 -19.58
N VAL A 148 -11.60 2.44 -18.39
CA VAL A 148 -12.08 3.32 -17.31
C VAL A 148 -10.91 3.65 -16.38
N LYS A 149 -10.55 4.93 -16.32
CA LYS A 149 -9.48 5.43 -15.45
C LYS A 149 -9.90 5.38 -13.98
N ALA A 150 -8.98 4.98 -13.12
CA ALA A 150 -9.11 5.00 -11.67
C ALA A 150 -8.35 6.19 -11.08
N TYR A 151 -9.00 6.92 -10.19
CA TYR A 151 -8.44 8.10 -9.53
C TYR A 151 -8.47 7.95 -8.00
N LEU A 152 -7.48 8.56 -7.34
CA LEU A 152 -7.53 8.86 -5.92
C LEU A 152 -7.88 10.34 -5.72
N ASP A 153 -8.54 10.63 -4.61
CA ASP A 153 -8.84 11.99 -4.17
C ASP A 153 -7.72 12.51 -3.26
N VAL A 154 -7.08 13.61 -3.64
CA VAL A 154 -5.99 14.24 -2.88
C VAL A 154 -6.42 14.65 -1.47
N GLU A 155 -7.72 14.94 -1.25
CA GLU A 155 -8.23 15.24 0.09
C GLU A 155 -8.08 14.05 1.04
N GLY A 156 -8.20 12.83 0.52
CA GLY A 156 -7.95 11.60 1.28
C GLY A 156 -6.49 11.43 1.69
N LEU A 157 -5.56 12.02 0.91
CA LEU A 157 -4.11 11.94 1.16
C LEU A 157 -3.59 12.95 2.19
N LYS A 158 -4.35 14.01 2.51
CA LYS A 158 -3.92 15.04 3.46
C LYS A 158 -3.67 14.52 4.88
N ARG A 159 -4.21 13.35 5.21
CA ARG A 159 -3.95 12.66 6.48
C ARG A 159 -2.67 11.82 6.34
N HIS A 160 -2.84 10.53 6.12
CA HIS A 160 -1.75 9.57 5.97
C HIS A 160 -2.18 8.51 4.97
N MET A 161 -1.21 7.95 4.25
CA MET A 161 -1.40 6.82 3.35
C MET A 161 -0.35 5.76 3.63
N ALA A 162 -0.74 4.49 3.49
CA ALA A 162 0.18 3.36 3.43
C ALA A 162 0.01 2.61 2.11
N ILE A 163 1.12 2.36 1.41
CA ILE A 163 1.17 1.47 0.24
C ILE A 163 1.81 0.16 0.71
N ILE A 164 1.00 -0.91 0.76
CA ILE A 164 1.41 -2.21 1.30
C ILE A 164 1.31 -3.23 0.17
N ALA A 165 2.44 -3.87 -0.15
CA ALA A 165 2.50 -4.93 -1.15
C ALA A 165 3.71 -5.84 -0.88
N ALA A 166 3.66 -7.07 -1.38
CA ALA A 166 4.82 -7.98 -1.36
C ALA A 166 5.95 -7.45 -2.27
N THR A 167 7.18 -7.93 -2.06
CA THR A 167 8.31 -7.63 -2.93
C THR A 167 7.97 -8.02 -4.38
N GLY A 168 8.25 -7.12 -5.33
CA GLY A 168 7.94 -7.32 -6.75
C GLY A 168 6.49 -7.02 -7.15
N ALA A 169 5.58 -6.74 -6.21
CA ALA A 169 4.17 -6.44 -6.51
C ALA A 169 3.91 -4.97 -6.92
N GLY A 170 4.97 -4.18 -7.13
CA GLY A 170 4.85 -2.82 -7.66
C GLY A 170 4.74 -1.68 -6.63
N LYS A 171 5.02 -1.92 -5.34
CA LYS A 171 5.00 -0.89 -4.26
C LYS A 171 5.70 0.42 -4.67
N THR A 172 6.96 0.33 -5.09
CA THR A 172 7.79 1.48 -5.49
C THR A 172 7.27 2.14 -6.76
N TRP A 173 6.74 1.34 -7.70
CA TRP A 173 6.16 1.86 -8.93
C TRP A 173 4.89 2.68 -8.65
N THR A 174 3.99 2.15 -7.84
CA THR A 174 2.77 2.86 -7.41
C THR A 174 3.10 4.16 -6.69
N SER A 175 4.13 4.17 -5.82
CA SER A 175 4.55 5.43 -5.18
C SER A 175 5.13 6.43 -6.17
N ILE A 176 5.88 6.00 -7.20
CA ILE A 176 6.41 6.91 -8.23
C ILE A 176 5.26 7.54 -9.02
N VAL A 177 4.30 6.73 -9.51
CA VAL A 177 3.10 7.25 -10.20
C VAL A 177 2.35 8.25 -9.33
N LEU A 178 2.20 7.96 -8.04
CA LEU A 178 1.54 8.88 -7.12
C LEU A 178 2.32 10.20 -6.95
N ILE A 179 3.65 10.13 -6.81
CA ILE A 179 4.51 11.31 -6.75
C ILE A 179 4.36 12.15 -8.02
N GLU A 180 4.37 11.52 -9.19
CA GLU A 180 4.17 12.18 -10.48
C GLU A 180 2.86 12.96 -10.55
N GLU A 181 1.74 12.35 -10.12
CA GLU A 181 0.44 13.02 -10.08
C GLU A 181 0.40 14.15 -9.05
N LEU A 182 1.00 13.96 -7.87
CA LEU A 182 1.08 14.99 -6.83
C LEU A 182 1.90 16.20 -7.29
N LEU A 183 2.99 15.98 -8.05
CA LEU A 183 3.78 17.06 -8.63
C LEU A 183 2.97 17.93 -9.58
N LYS A 184 2.11 17.31 -10.42
CA LYS A 184 1.17 18.03 -11.30
C LYS A 184 0.15 18.87 -10.51
N LYS A 185 -0.14 18.50 -9.26
CA LYS A 185 -0.97 19.27 -8.32
C LYS A 185 -0.18 20.29 -7.49
N GLY A 186 1.09 20.50 -7.81
CA GLY A 186 1.91 21.48 -7.14
C GLY A 186 2.46 21.01 -5.79
N ALA A 187 2.64 19.70 -5.58
CA ALA A 187 3.31 19.17 -4.39
C ALA A 187 4.84 19.29 -4.49
N THR A 188 5.50 19.25 -3.33
CA THR A 188 6.95 19.07 -3.20
C THR A 188 7.17 17.83 -2.36
N VAL A 189 8.03 16.92 -2.80
CA VAL A 189 8.16 15.57 -2.25
C VAL A 189 9.57 15.35 -1.70
N LEU A 190 9.65 14.90 -0.46
CA LEU A 190 10.87 14.38 0.15
C LEU A 190 10.76 12.85 0.22
N VAL A 191 11.66 12.16 -0.47
CA VAL A 191 11.73 10.70 -0.47
C VAL A 191 12.85 10.27 0.49
N LEU A 192 12.50 9.46 1.48
CA LEU A 192 13.47 8.81 2.36
C LEU A 192 13.76 7.42 1.81
N ASP A 193 14.92 7.26 1.16
CA ASP A 193 15.27 6.03 0.44
C ASP A 193 16.56 5.40 0.97
N PRO A 194 16.48 4.63 2.07
CA PRO A 194 17.65 3.93 2.60
C PRO A 194 18.13 2.80 1.67
N HIS A 195 17.24 2.27 0.82
CA HIS A 195 17.51 1.08 0.00
C HIS A 195 17.95 1.40 -1.43
N GLY A 196 17.75 2.63 -1.89
CA GLY A 196 18.08 3.05 -3.25
C GLY A 196 17.04 2.59 -4.28
N GLU A 197 15.78 2.40 -3.89
CA GLU A 197 14.71 2.00 -4.81
C GLU A 197 14.24 3.14 -5.73
N TYR A 198 14.55 4.40 -5.39
CA TYR A 198 14.07 5.61 -6.08
C TYR A 198 15.12 6.25 -6.99
N VAL A 199 16.22 5.57 -7.29
CA VAL A 199 17.31 6.01 -8.20
C VAL A 199 16.75 6.59 -9.52
N ALA A 200 15.74 5.95 -10.11
CA ALA A 200 15.16 6.38 -11.38
C ALA A 200 14.16 7.54 -11.28
N ILE A 201 13.78 8.00 -10.08
CA ILE A 201 12.68 8.96 -9.91
C ILE A 201 12.98 10.28 -10.62
N LYS A 202 14.24 10.76 -10.56
CA LYS A 202 14.65 12.01 -11.22
C LYS A 202 14.46 11.94 -12.74
N LYS A 203 14.74 10.78 -13.35
CA LYS A 203 14.52 10.56 -14.78
C LYS A 203 13.03 10.56 -15.12
N SER A 204 12.20 9.94 -14.26
CA SER A 204 10.74 9.93 -14.42
C SER A 204 10.15 11.34 -14.34
N VAL A 205 10.54 12.08 -13.30
CA VAL A 205 10.10 13.46 -13.06
C VAL A 205 10.55 14.40 -14.18
N ALA A 206 11.78 14.25 -14.68
CA ALA A 206 12.27 15.04 -15.82
C ALA A 206 11.42 14.84 -17.10
N ARG A 207 10.82 13.65 -17.30
CA ARG A 207 9.90 13.39 -18.42
C ARG A 207 8.55 14.08 -18.26
N LEU A 208 8.13 14.40 -17.04
CA LEU A 208 6.93 15.21 -16.81
C LEU A 208 7.15 16.68 -17.14
N GLY A 209 8.36 17.18 -16.89
CA GLY A 209 8.72 18.58 -17.08
C GLY A 209 9.96 18.95 -16.26
N SER A 210 10.84 19.78 -16.82
CA SER A 210 12.07 20.22 -16.16
C SER A 210 11.82 20.99 -14.86
N GLU A 211 10.67 21.66 -14.76
CA GLU A 211 10.20 22.43 -13.61
C GLU A 211 9.95 21.56 -12.37
N TYR A 212 9.68 20.27 -12.54
CA TYR A 212 9.39 19.35 -11.43
C TYR A 212 10.65 18.74 -10.80
N VAL A 213 11.80 18.76 -11.49
CA VAL A 213 13.02 18.05 -11.07
C VAL A 213 13.52 18.52 -9.70
N ASN A 214 13.40 19.82 -9.43
CA ASN A 214 13.81 20.42 -8.16
C ASN A 214 12.77 20.28 -7.05
N ARG A 215 11.60 19.73 -7.35
CA ARG A 215 10.50 19.53 -6.40
C ARG A 215 10.49 18.15 -5.76
N VAL A 216 11.38 17.26 -6.19
CA VAL A 216 11.61 15.96 -5.56
C VAL A 216 13.01 15.94 -4.99
N ILE A 217 13.14 15.70 -3.69
CA ILE A 217 14.42 15.55 -3.02
C ILE A 217 14.52 14.11 -2.51
N VAL A 218 15.59 13.42 -2.86
CA VAL A 218 15.84 12.04 -2.43
C VAL A 218 16.94 12.04 -1.38
N LEU A 219 16.57 11.68 -0.16
CA LEU A 219 17.49 11.37 0.93
C LEU A 219 17.95 9.92 0.81
N LYS A 220 19.22 9.72 0.47
CA LYS A 220 19.82 8.40 0.27
C LYS A 220 20.52 7.90 1.52
N GLY A 221 20.50 6.58 1.74
CA GLY A 221 21.16 5.95 2.89
C GLY A 221 22.66 5.67 2.68
N ARG A 222 23.11 5.54 1.43
CA ARG A 222 24.50 5.16 1.11
C ARG A 222 25.13 6.07 0.06
N LYS A 223 26.47 6.14 0.04
CA LYS A 223 27.23 7.02 -0.86
C LYS A 223 27.15 6.59 -2.32
N ASP A 224 27.13 5.28 -2.54
CA ASP A 224 27.07 4.60 -3.84
C ASP A 224 25.68 4.65 -4.49
N GLN A 225 24.64 5.01 -3.74
CA GLN A 225 23.29 5.22 -4.28
C GLN A 225 23.21 6.57 -5.02
N GLU A 226 22.39 6.62 -6.08
CA GLU A 226 21.94 7.90 -6.63
C GLU A 226 20.94 8.56 -5.66
N GLY A 227 20.94 9.88 -5.62
CA GLY A 227 20.10 10.68 -4.71
C GLY A 227 20.77 12.00 -4.36
N ASP A 228 19.98 12.96 -3.89
CA ASP A 228 20.40 14.35 -3.72
C ASP A 228 21.21 14.55 -2.43
N ILE A 229 20.72 14.01 -1.31
CA ILE A 229 21.31 14.26 0.01
C ILE A 229 21.62 12.92 0.67
N LEU A 230 22.88 12.72 1.03
CA LEU A 230 23.25 11.56 1.86
C LEU A 230 22.77 11.80 3.29
N TYR A 231 21.85 10.96 3.76
CA TYR A 231 21.46 10.95 5.16
C TYR A 231 22.66 10.57 6.03
N ARG A 232 23.10 11.51 6.85
CA ARG A 232 24.22 11.36 7.77
C ARG A 232 23.77 11.71 9.17
N VAL A 233 24.08 10.83 10.11
CA VAL A 233 23.91 11.10 11.54
C VAL A 233 25.27 11.49 12.10
N SER A 234 25.35 12.68 12.71
CA SER A 234 26.55 13.15 13.36
C SER A 234 26.72 12.44 14.70
N VAL A 235 27.74 11.57 14.80
CA VAL A 235 28.06 10.86 16.04
C VAL A 235 28.45 11.83 17.16
N VAL A 236 28.98 13.00 16.80
CA VAL A 236 29.38 14.04 17.75
C VAL A 236 28.16 14.66 18.42
N ASP A 237 27.09 14.90 17.66
CA ASP A 237 25.90 15.60 18.13
C ASP A 237 24.90 14.70 18.88
N LEU A 238 24.99 13.37 18.71
CA LEU A 238 24.16 12.42 19.46
C LEU A 238 24.42 12.51 20.98
N SER A 239 23.43 12.30 21.82
CA SER A 239 23.68 11.99 23.23
C SER A 239 24.35 10.61 23.39
N GLU A 240 24.92 10.36 24.58
CA GLU A 240 25.50 9.05 24.93
C GLU A 240 24.44 7.94 24.83
N ASP A 241 23.21 8.25 25.25
CA ASP A 241 22.07 7.34 25.22
C ASP A 241 21.58 7.06 23.79
N GLU A 242 21.50 8.08 22.93
CA GLU A 242 21.14 7.89 21.52
C GLU A 242 22.21 7.07 20.79
N LEU A 243 23.49 7.36 21.02
CA LEU A 243 24.59 6.57 20.43
C LEU A 243 24.52 5.10 20.87
N ALA A 244 24.29 4.85 22.16
CA ALA A 244 24.13 3.50 22.68
C ALA A 244 22.90 2.78 22.08
N THR A 245 21.79 3.51 21.90
CA THR A 245 20.55 2.97 21.34
C THR A 245 20.72 2.62 19.86
N ILE A 246 21.35 3.50 19.08
CA ILE A 246 21.69 3.26 17.66
C ILE A 246 22.66 2.08 17.53
N ALA A 247 23.56 1.89 18.49
CA ALA A 247 24.45 0.73 18.54
C ALA A 247 23.74 -0.59 18.92
N GLY A 248 22.42 -0.57 19.17
CA GLY A 248 21.63 -1.75 19.51
C GLY A 248 21.75 -2.18 20.97
N LEU A 249 22.23 -1.30 21.87
CA LEU A 249 22.34 -1.64 23.29
C LEU A 249 21.00 -1.51 24.01
N PRO A 250 20.57 -2.55 24.76
CA PRO A 250 19.41 -2.45 25.63
C PRO A 250 19.59 -1.37 26.69
N SER A 251 18.51 -0.69 27.09
CA SER A 251 18.52 0.34 28.14
C SER A 251 19.12 -0.16 29.46
N ARG A 252 18.89 -1.44 29.80
CA ARG A 252 19.43 -2.10 31.00
C ARG A 252 20.94 -2.38 30.99
N ALA A 253 21.62 -2.27 29.86
CA ALA A 253 23.04 -2.57 29.73
C ALA A 253 23.93 -1.43 30.29
N THR A 254 23.66 -0.98 31.52
CA THR A 254 24.20 0.25 32.11
C THR A 254 25.72 0.34 32.06
N ARG A 255 26.43 -0.76 32.35
CA ARG A 255 27.90 -0.82 32.29
C ARG A 255 28.43 -0.59 30.88
N ILE A 256 27.84 -1.24 29.87
CA ILE A 256 28.29 -1.11 28.47
C ILE A 256 27.96 0.30 27.95
N ARG A 257 26.78 0.82 28.29
CA ARG A 257 26.37 2.20 27.94
C ARG A 257 27.32 3.23 28.55
N ALA A 258 27.73 3.06 29.81
CA ALA A 258 28.72 3.92 30.46
C ALA A 258 30.09 3.88 29.77
N VAL A 259 30.53 2.71 29.29
CA VAL A 259 31.79 2.59 28.52
C VAL A 259 31.70 3.35 27.19
N ILE A 260 30.61 3.20 26.44
CA ILE A 260 30.42 3.95 25.18
C ILE A 260 30.37 5.45 25.44
N GLY A 261 29.63 5.88 26.46
CA GLY A 261 29.53 7.30 26.84
C GLY A 261 30.87 7.90 27.27
N GLY A 262 31.61 7.18 28.12
CA GLY A 262 32.96 7.56 28.52
C GLY A 262 33.93 7.63 27.35
N ALA A 263 33.93 6.61 26.49
CA ALA A 263 34.78 6.59 25.29
C ALA A 263 34.46 7.73 24.34
N LYS A 264 33.18 8.07 24.17
CA LYS A 264 32.76 9.25 23.40
C LYS A 264 33.34 10.53 23.99
N LYS A 265 33.18 10.77 25.30
CA LYS A 265 33.72 11.97 25.97
C LYS A 265 35.23 12.11 25.78
N VAL A 266 35.96 11.01 25.99
CA VAL A 266 37.42 10.97 25.80
C VAL A 266 37.77 11.27 24.34
N ALA A 267 37.12 10.61 23.39
CA ALA A 267 37.35 10.82 21.96
C ALA A 267 37.08 12.27 21.52
N THR A 268 35.99 12.88 22.00
CA THR A 268 35.64 14.28 21.73
C THR A 268 36.67 15.24 22.34
N GLN A 269 37.12 14.98 23.57
CA GLN A 269 38.12 15.82 24.23
C GLN A 269 39.48 15.72 23.55
N LEU A 270 39.91 14.51 23.17
CA LEU A 270 41.13 14.28 22.40
C LEU A 270 41.07 14.98 21.03
N ALA A 271 39.92 14.93 20.36
CA ALA A 271 39.71 15.63 19.09
C ALA A 271 39.93 17.14 19.23
N LYS A 272 39.44 17.74 20.33
CA LYS A 272 39.59 19.16 20.64
C LYS A 272 41.04 19.52 20.98
N LEU A 273 41.68 18.75 21.87
CA LEU A 273 43.07 18.99 22.31
C LEU A 273 44.08 18.87 21.16
N LEU A 274 43.88 17.91 20.26
CA LEU A 274 44.81 17.63 19.15
C LEU A 274 44.48 18.40 17.89
N GLY A 275 43.42 19.22 17.88
CA GLY A 275 42.93 19.90 16.67
C GLY A 275 42.50 18.93 15.55
N LYS A 276 42.09 17.70 15.90
CA LYS A 276 41.77 16.61 14.96
C LYS A 276 40.30 16.19 15.11
N PRO A 277 39.34 16.87 14.47
CA PRO A 277 37.91 16.60 14.64
C PRO A 277 37.49 15.18 14.25
N ALA A 278 38.21 14.53 13.34
CA ALA A 278 37.95 13.14 12.94
C ALA A 278 38.05 12.12 14.10
N LEU A 279 38.76 12.47 15.18
CA LEU A 279 38.86 11.63 16.38
C LEU A 279 37.54 11.58 17.17
N ALA A 280 36.65 12.55 17.03
CA ALA A 280 35.36 12.56 17.72
C ALA A 280 34.33 11.60 17.08
N GLY A 281 34.64 11.04 15.90
CA GLY A 281 33.77 10.08 15.21
C GLY A 281 33.89 8.64 15.73
N LEU A 282 33.05 7.74 15.20
CA LEU A 282 33.00 6.32 15.56
C LEU A 282 34.37 5.62 15.59
N LYS A 283 35.26 5.94 14.63
CA LYS A 283 36.60 5.35 14.57
C LYS A 283 37.44 5.72 15.79
N GLY A 284 37.38 6.97 16.25
CA GLY A 284 38.11 7.40 17.43
C GLY A 284 37.51 6.84 18.72
N ILE A 285 36.17 6.79 18.84
CA ILE A 285 35.49 6.11 19.95
C ILE A 285 35.93 4.63 20.04
N ARG A 286 35.93 3.92 18.91
CA ARG A 286 36.38 2.53 18.83
C ARG A 286 37.86 2.38 19.24
N ASN A 287 38.71 3.30 18.82
CA ASN A 287 40.13 3.28 19.20
C ASN A 287 40.31 3.49 20.70
N VAL A 288 39.57 4.41 21.32
CA VAL A 288 39.61 4.63 22.78
C VAL A 288 39.22 3.36 23.53
N ILE A 289 38.15 2.69 23.09
CA ILE A 289 37.73 1.41 23.68
C ILE A 289 38.80 0.34 23.49
N GLY A 290 39.36 0.22 22.28
CA GLY A 290 40.43 -0.74 21.97
C GLY A 290 41.66 -0.54 22.86
N CYS A 291 42.18 0.69 22.95
CA CYS A 291 43.31 1.00 23.81
C CYS A 291 43.04 0.69 25.30
N ALA A 292 41.81 0.91 25.77
CA ALA A 292 41.43 0.57 27.13
C ALA A 292 41.41 -0.95 27.37
N ILE A 293 40.95 -1.74 26.39
CA ILE A 293 41.00 -3.21 26.45
C ILE A 293 42.45 -3.70 26.46
N ASP A 294 43.27 -3.22 25.53
CA ASP A 294 44.69 -3.59 25.41
C ASP A 294 45.44 -3.29 26.72
N ALA A 295 45.20 -2.11 27.31
CA ALA A 295 45.81 -1.72 28.59
C ALA A 295 45.43 -2.67 29.73
N VAL A 296 44.15 -3.10 29.81
CA VAL A 296 43.70 -4.06 30.81
C VAL A 296 44.32 -5.44 30.58
N GLU A 297 44.46 -5.89 29.33
CA GLU A 297 45.10 -7.17 29.00
C GLU A 297 46.59 -7.17 29.37
N ILE A 298 47.31 -6.09 29.03
CA ILE A 298 48.71 -5.91 29.42
C ILE A 298 48.84 -5.94 30.95
N ALA A 299 48.00 -5.20 31.67
CA ALA A 299 48.00 -5.17 33.13
C ALA A 299 47.75 -6.56 33.73
N LYS A 300 46.80 -7.34 33.18
CA LYS A 300 46.56 -8.74 33.61
C LYS A 300 47.75 -9.66 33.34
N SER A 301 48.42 -9.48 32.20
CA SER A 301 49.61 -10.28 31.85
C SER A 301 50.80 -9.99 32.77
N GLN A 302 50.94 -8.73 33.22
CA GLN A 302 51.97 -8.32 34.16
C GLN A 302 51.62 -8.68 35.60
N SER A 303 50.34 -8.60 36.01
CA SER A 303 49.87 -9.04 37.32
C SER A 303 50.02 -10.55 37.52
N ARG A 304 49.83 -11.37 36.47
CA ARG A 304 50.15 -12.81 36.52
C ARG A 304 51.63 -13.09 36.74
N LYS A 305 52.53 -12.20 36.28
CA LYS A 305 53.96 -12.33 36.54
C LYS A 305 54.34 -11.92 37.97
N LEU A 306 53.53 -11.12 38.67
CA LEU A 306 53.83 -10.69 40.04
C LEU A 306 53.51 -11.76 41.10
N GLU A 307 52.52 -12.64 40.85
CA GLU A 307 52.23 -13.76 41.76
C GLU A 307 53.38 -14.78 41.83
N ASP A 308 54.13 -14.97 40.72
CA ASP A 308 55.30 -15.86 40.64
C ASP A 308 56.55 -15.36 41.43
N TYR A 309 56.54 -14.12 41.93
CA TYR A 309 57.65 -13.54 42.71
C TYR A 309 57.37 -13.40 44.21
N THR A 310 56.25 -13.95 44.72
CA THR A 310 55.88 -13.85 46.15
C THR A 310 56.12 -15.13 46.96
N VAL A 311 56.97 -16.04 46.47
CA VAL A 311 57.47 -17.19 47.24
C VAL A 311 59.00 -17.24 47.16
N GLN A 312 59.66 -16.44 48.00
CA GLN A 312 60.97 -16.72 48.59
C GLN A 312 60.97 -16.23 50.03
#